data_AF-A0A2E2EDS0-F1
#
_entry.id   AF-A0A2E2EDS0-F1
#
_cell.length_a   1.000
_cell.length_b   1.000
_cell.length_c   1.000
_cell.angle_alpha   90.00
_cell.angle_beta   90.00
_cell.angle_gamma   90.00
#
_symmetry.space_group_name_H-M   'P 1'
#
loop_
_entity.id
_entity.type
_entity.pdbx_description
1 polymer ?
#
loop_
_entity_poly.entity_id
_entity_poly.type
_entity_poly.pdbx_seq_one_letter_code
_entity_poly.pdbx_strand_id
1 'polypeptide(L)'
;MDKHNITEEWTRPQSNDSFLENFTKEMSQKTFEEVLLIHKKLNFLCLEFDPYIQDEISSEVDSLLEDFKLKDYTSDPFGYTNRVLRMLDIVENQTKKRLN
;
A
#
# COMPACT_ATOMS: atom_id res chain seq x y z
N MET A 1 -40.97 8.54 12.77
CA MET A 1 -40.00 7.45 12.55
C MET A 1 -39.08 7.91 11.45
N ASP A 2 -38.10 8.73 11.83
CA ASP A 2 -37.15 9.34 10.90
C ASP A 2 -36.09 8.30 10.55
N LYS A 3 -36.04 7.94 9.27
CA LYS A 3 -34.99 7.08 8.72
C LYS A 3 -33.73 7.94 8.59
N HIS A 4 -32.85 7.84 9.56
CA HIS A 4 -31.49 8.36 9.42
C HIS A 4 -30.79 7.60 8.29
N ASN A 5 -30.74 8.22 7.13
CA ASN A 5 -29.99 7.76 5.98
C ASN A 5 -28.51 8.07 6.24
N ILE A 6 -27.82 7.15 6.91
CA ILE A 6 -26.36 7.24 7.09
C ILE A 6 -25.73 6.75 5.78
N THR A 7 -25.76 7.59 4.75
CA THR A 7 -24.75 7.55 3.69
C THR A 7 -23.57 8.37 4.19
N GLU A 8 -22.87 7.86 5.20
CA GLU A 8 -21.48 8.27 5.41
C GLU A 8 -20.71 7.64 4.25
N GLU A 9 -20.58 8.41 3.17
CA GLU A 9 -19.42 8.26 2.30
C GLU A 9 -18.21 8.22 3.24
N TRP A 10 -17.53 7.09 3.28
CA TRP A 10 -16.21 6.97 3.87
C TRP A 10 -15.32 7.97 3.13
N THR A 11 -15.33 9.21 3.62
CA THR A 11 -14.50 10.28 3.13
C THR A 11 -13.11 9.88 3.55
N ARG A 12 -12.38 9.32 2.58
CA ARG A 12 -10.98 8.94 2.68
C ARG A 12 -10.27 10.08 3.41
N PRO A 13 -9.69 9.86 4.60
CA PRO A 13 -8.98 10.93 5.28
C PRO A 13 -7.94 11.46 4.30
N GLN A 14 -8.05 12.73 3.90
CA GLN A 14 -6.98 13.43 3.21
C GLN A 14 -5.85 13.66 4.22
N SER A 15 -5.21 12.58 4.65
CA SER A 15 -3.91 12.67 5.27
C SER A 15 -2.97 13.18 4.17
N ASN A 16 -2.40 14.37 4.36
CA ASN A 16 -1.20 14.82 3.65
C ASN A 16 -0.06 13.84 3.98
N ASP A 17 -0.12 12.67 3.38
CA ASP A 17 0.80 11.57 3.62
C ASP A 17 1.87 11.68 2.54
N SER A 18 2.86 12.52 2.82
CA SER A 18 3.97 12.82 1.90
C SER A 18 4.66 11.56 1.40
N PHE A 19 4.65 10.48 2.19
CA PHE A 19 5.10 9.15 1.78
C PHE A 19 4.30 8.63 0.56
N LEU A 20 2.97 8.61 0.64
CA LEU A 20 2.12 8.10 -0.44
C LEU A 20 2.08 9.02 -1.66
N GLU A 21 2.23 10.34 -1.47
CA GLU A 21 2.40 11.28 -2.57
C GLU A 21 3.70 11.02 -3.33
N ASN A 22 4.81 10.85 -2.62
CA ASN A 22 6.09 10.51 -3.21
C ASN A 22 6.04 9.15 -3.92
N PHE A 23 5.42 8.14 -3.32
CA PHE A 23 5.22 6.84 -3.94
C PHE A 23 4.37 6.94 -5.22
N THR A 24 3.30 7.73 -5.20
CA THR A 24 2.46 7.98 -6.38
C THR A 24 3.26 8.62 -7.52
N LYS A 25 4.08 9.61 -7.19
CA LYS A 25 4.98 10.27 -8.14
C LYS A 25 6.04 9.31 -8.68
N GLU A 26 6.58 8.44 -7.84
CA GLU A 26 7.53 7.41 -8.27
C GLU A 26 6.87 6.45 -9.26
N MET A 27 5.66 5.95 -8.97
CA MET A 27 4.96 5.01 -9.86
C MET A 27 4.62 5.63 -11.22
N SER A 28 4.37 6.94 -11.30
CA SER A 28 4.09 7.62 -12.57
C SER A 28 5.32 7.71 -13.48
N GLN A 29 6.52 7.63 -12.92
CA GLN A 29 7.80 7.71 -13.66
C GLN A 29 8.33 6.34 -14.11
N LYS A 30 7.85 5.24 -13.51
CA LYS A 30 8.27 3.88 -13.83
C LYS A 30 7.64 3.34 -15.12
N THR A 31 8.31 2.39 -15.78
CA THR A 31 7.75 1.67 -16.92
C THR A 31 6.58 0.77 -16.50
N PHE A 32 5.87 0.21 -17.49
CA PHE A 32 4.78 -0.73 -17.22
C PHE A 32 5.28 -2.00 -16.53
N GLU A 33 6.40 -2.55 -16.99
CA GLU A 33 7.03 -3.76 -16.44
C GLU A 33 7.49 -3.54 -15.00
N GLU A 34 8.08 -2.38 -14.70
CA GLU A 34 8.50 -2.00 -13.36
C GLU A 34 7.30 -1.89 -12.40
N VAL A 35 6.19 -1.28 -12.85
CA VAL A 35 4.96 -1.18 -12.06
C VAL A 35 4.34 -2.56 -11.81
N LEU A 36 4.35 -3.46 -12.81
CA LEU A 36 3.90 -4.84 -12.62
C LEU A 36 4.79 -5.62 -11.64
N LEU A 37 6.11 -5.41 -11.68
CA LEU A 37 7.02 -6.04 -10.73
C LEU A 37 6.72 -5.57 -9.29
N ILE A 38 6.50 -4.27 -9.11
CA ILE A 38 6.14 -3.69 -7.82
C ILE A 38 4.79 -4.24 -7.33
N HIS A 39 3.82 -4.36 -8.21
CA HIS A 39 2.54 -5.00 -7.89
C HIS A 39 2.74 -6.41 -7.35
N LYS A 40 3.58 -7.22 -8.00
CA LYS A 40 3.91 -8.58 -7.54
C LYS A 40 4.60 -8.57 -6.18
N LYS A 41 5.59 -7.70 -5.99
CA LYS A 41 6.33 -7.56 -4.72
C LYS A 41 5.41 -7.16 -3.55
N LEU A 42 4.50 -6.20 -3.75
CA LEU A 42 3.54 -5.78 -2.72
C LEU A 42 2.53 -6.90 -2.40
N ASN A 43 2.04 -7.62 -3.41
CA ASN A 43 1.17 -8.78 -3.18
C ASN A 43 1.89 -9.89 -2.41
N PHE A 44 3.15 -10.17 -2.75
CA PHE A 44 3.97 -11.11 -1.99
C PHE A 44 4.09 -10.68 -0.52
N LEU A 45 4.36 -9.39 -0.27
CA LEU A 45 4.44 -8.84 1.07
C LEU A 45 3.12 -9.04 1.85
N CYS A 46 1.96 -8.88 1.22
CA CYS A 46 0.67 -9.14 1.85
C CYS A 46 0.42 -10.60 2.21
N LEU A 47 1.09 -11.55 1.55
CA LEU A 47 0.92 -12.98 1.79
C LEU A 47 1.90 -13.50 2.83
N GLU A 48 3.12 -12.96 2.83
CA GLU A 48 4.24 -13.50 3.61
C GLU A 48 4.57 -12.69 4.87
N PHE A 49 3.94 -11.53 5.06
CA PHE A 49 4.13 -10.70 6.26
C PHE A 49 2.81 -10.42 6.97
N ASP A 50 2.69 -10.94 8.19
CA ASP A 50 1.60 -10.60 9.10
C ASP A 50 2.08 -9.54 10.12
N PRO A 51 1.64 -8.28 10.02
CA PRO A 51 2.07 -7.23 10.94
C PRO A 51 1.55 -7.41 12.38
N TYR A 52 0.58 -8.30 12.61
CA TYR A 52 0.02 -8.56 13.94
C TYR A 52 0.78 -9.66 14.70
N ILE A 53 1.65 -10.40 14.01
CA ILE A 53 2.44 -11.50 14.58
C ILE A 53 3.92 -11.12 14.49
N GLN A 54 4.55 -10.90 15.65
CA GLN A 54 5.96 -10.52 15.74
C GLN A 54 6.91 -11.73 15.68
N ASP A 55 6.68 -12.63 14.72
CA ASP A 55 7.52 -13.81 14.50
C ASP A 55 8.73 -13.48 13.60
N GLU A 56 9.61 -14.47 13.37
CA GLU A 56 10.77 -14.33 12.50
C GLU A 56 10.36 -13.90 11.07
N ILE A 57 10.76 -12.68 10.72
CA ILE A 57 10.62 -12.13 9.37
C ILE A 57 11.68 -12.77 8.48
N SER A 58 11.27 -13.34 7.35
CA SER A 58 12.22 -13.88 6.37
C SER A 58 13.10 -12.78 5.79
N SER A 59 14.34 -13.11 5.40
CA SER A 59 15.26 -12.13 4.81
C SER A 59 14.72 -11.45 3.54
N GLU A 60 13.87 -12.15 2.78
CA GLU A 60 13.22 -11.61 1.59
C GLU A 60 12.15 -10.57 1.97
N VAL A 61 11.31 -10.87 2.98
CA VAL A 61 10.33 -9.93 3.51
C VAL A 61 11.01 -8.70 4.11
N ASP A 62 12.09 -8.90 4.89
CA ASP A 62 12.84 -7.78 5.49
C ASP A 62 13.43 -6.85 4.41
N SER A 63 13.96 -7.43 3.33
CA SER A 63 14.47 -6.66 2.18
C SER A 63 13.37 -5.86 1.50
N LEU A 64 12.18 -6.43 1.33
CA LEU A 64 11.03 -5.74 0.73
C LEU A 64 10.48 -4.63 1.64
N LEU A 65 10.46 -4.85 2.95
CA LEU A 65 10.06 -3.83 3.92
C LEU A 65 11.02 -2.63 3.87
N GLU A 66 12.32 -2.85 3.66
CA GLU A 66 13.31 -1.80 3.47
C GLU A 66 13.12 -1.08 2.10
N ASP A 67 13.02 -1.85 1.00
CA ASP A 67 12.81 -1.34 -0.36
C ASP A 67 11.62 -0.36 -0.43
N PHE A 68 10.53 -0.70 0.26
CA PHE A 68 9.30 0.09 0.30
C PHE A 68 9.25 1.11 1.44
N LYS A 69 10.30 1.19 2.29
CA LYS A 69 10.35 2.03 3.50
C LYS A 69 9.16 1.78 4.43
N LEU A 70 8.74 0.53 4.52
CA LEU A 70 7.63 0.06 5.34
C LEU A 70 8.08 -0.40 6.73
N LYS A 71 9.38 -0.68 6.91
CA LYS A 71 9.96 -1.16 8.17
C LYS A 71 9.62 -0.27 9.36
N ASP A 72 9.70 1.05 9.19
CA ASP A 72 9.36 2.04 10.21
C ASP A 72 7.88 2.05 10.63
N TYR A 73 7.00 1.43 9.84
CA TYR A 73 5.55 1.39 10.11
C TYR A 73 5.09 0.06 10.71
N THR A 74 5.97 -0.95 10.78
CA THR A 74 5.64 -2.29 11.30
C THR A 74 5.25 -2.31 12.78
N SER A 75 5.66 -1.31 13.56
CA SER A 75 5.24 -1.16 14.96
C SER A 75 3.78 -0.77 15.14
N ASP A 76 3.13 -0.26 14.09
CA ASP A 76 1.69 0.02 14.04
C ASP A 76 1.03 -0.84 12.94
N PRO A 77 0.50 -2.03 13.30
CA PRO A 77 -0.03 -2.97 12.32
C PRO A 77 -1.19 -2.39 11.48
N PHE A 78 -2.02 -1.52 12.07
CA PHE A 78 -3.11 -0.87 11.36
C PHE A 78 -2.58 0.19 10.39
N GLY A 79 -1.65 1.03 10.85
CA GLY A 79 -0.97 2.03 10.03
C GLY A 79 -0.22 1.40 8.86
N TYR A 80 0.52 0.32 9.10
CA TYR A 80 1.18 -0.49 8.07
C TYR A 80 0.16 -1.00 7.05
N THR A 81 -0.88 -1.71 7.52
CA THR A 81 -1.89 -2.32 6.64
C THR A 81 -2.55 -1.27 5.75
N ASN A 82 -2.94 -0.13 6.32
CA ASN A 82 -3.55 0.96 5.57
C ASN A 82 -2.59 1.54 4.51
N ARG A 83 -1.29 1.68 4.82
CA ARG A 83 -0.29 2.14 3.85
C ARG A 83 -0.13 1.17 2.70
N VAL A 84 0.04 -0.12 2.98
CA VAL A 84 0.21 -1.16 1.95
C VAL A 84 -1.00 -1.23 1.04
N LEU A 85 -2.23 -1.19 1.59
CA LEU A 85 -3.46 -1.17 0.80
C LEU A 85 -3.52 0.06 -0.13
N ARG A 86 -3.15 1.24 0.38
CA ARG A 86 -3.10 2.46 -0.44
C ARG A 86 -2.01 2.41 -1.51
N MET A 87 -0.87 1.78 -1.23
CA MET A 87 0.18 1.55 -2.22
C MET A 87 -0.29 0.60 -3.33
N LEU A 88 -0.99 -0.47 -2.99
CA LEU A 88 -1.62 -1.39 -3.95
C LEU A 88 -2.62 -0.66 -4.84
N ASP A 89 -3.52 0.14 -4.26
CA ASP A 89 -4.47 0.97 -5.03
C ASP A 89 -3.76 1.89 -6.03
N ILE A 90 -2.66 2.52 -5.62
CA ILE A 90 -1.87 3.40 -6.49
C ILE A 90 -1.30 2.62 -7.68
N VAL A 91 -0.68 1.47 -7.41
CA VAL A 91 -0.03 0.62 -8.42
C VAL A 91 -1.07 0.03 -9.39
N GLU A 92 -2.21 -0.43 -8.89
CA GLU A 92 -3.32 -0.91 -9.71
C GLU A 92 -3.85 0.18 -10.64
N ASN A 93 -4.04 1.40 -10.11
CA ASN A 93 -4.52 2.52 -10.90
C ASN A 93 -3.52 2.91 -12.01
N GLN A 94 -2.22 2.84 -11.74
CA GLN A 94 -1.20 3.07 -12.76
C GLN A 94 -1.18 1.97 -13.82
N THR A 95 -1.41 0.71 -13.42
CA THR A 95 -1.54 -0.42 -14.35
C THR A 95 -2.75 -0.24 -15.26
N LYS A 96 -3.94 0.07 -14.68
CA LYS A 96 -5.19 0.29 -15.43
C LYS A 96 -5.07 1.47 -16.40
N LYS A 97 -4.42 2.57 -16.01
CA LYS A 97 -4.20 3.76 -16.86
C LYS A 97 -3.34 3.51 -18.09
N ARG A 98 -2.50 2.47 -18.09
CA ARG A 98 -1.58 2.14 -19.20
C ARG A 98 -2.12 1.05 -20.12
N LEU A 99 -3.12 0.30 -19.65
CA LEU A 99 -3.82 -0.70 -20.44
C LEU A 99 -4.96 -0.10 -21.29
N ASN A 100 -5.44 1.09 -20.90
CA ASN A 100 -6.43 1.88 -21.64
C ASN A 100 -5.75 2.93 -22.51
#